data_AF-A0A8T8S9N8-F1
#
_entry.id   AF-A0A8T8S9N8-F1
#
_cell.length_a   1.000
_cell.length_b   1.000
_cell.length_c   1.000
_cell.angle_alpha   90.00
_cell.angle_beta   90.00
_cell.angle_gamma   90.00
#
_symmetry.space_group_name_H-M   'P 1'
#
loop_
_entity.id
_entity.type
_entity.pdbx_description
1 polymer ?
#
loop_
_entity_poly.entity_id
_entity_poly.type
_entity_poly.pdbx_seq_one_letter_code
_entity_poly.pdbx_strand_id
1 'polypeptide(L)'
;AAALQLYAAQLDPFHFDWMDAPEPVALRAALLALVQLGAVRIPDSPAQEGGQVGVVAQITPLGRRMAALPLSPVHARTLLAASERGGPTVARQARDLVALLSVDRSVFVDASGFSQGAQTNNSNNNKRANHTDVEETRDEALSRRIRAGLIHRSGDHATALNVLYAFLEVLESSGRRGGGPAAAKTAAASVKAWCQANYVHEKTVRNVLHVRAQLRALFRQNGIVCDDDEEEGGRGGGGKKKGVANGHANGNGNAKGGHVNGKSGHVNGNGMDRKRQRMGRAGRVREGECYRLYTREGFEGLDEVAVPEILKTDLSAAALQLYAAQLDPFHFDWMDAPEPVALRAALLALVQLGAVRIPDSPAQEGGQVGVVAQITPLGRRMAALPLSPVHARTLLAASERGGPTVARQARDLVALLSVDRSVFVDASGFSQGA
;
A
#
# COMPACT_ATOMS: atom_id res chain seq x y z
N ALA A 1 -1.15 -15.16 10.22
CA ALA A 1 -0.48 -15.01 11.52
C ALA A 1 -0.20 -16.38 12.16
N ALA A 2 -1.22 -17.20 12.43
CA ALA A 2 -1.06 -18.54 13.00
C ALA A 2 -0.06 -19.43 12.22
N ALA A 3 -0.19 -19.50 10.89
CA ALA A 3 0.74 -20.27 10.06
C ALA A 3 2.21 -19.81 10.20
N LEU A 4 2.47 -18.51 10.37
CA LEU A 4 3.83 -17.99 10.58
C LEU A 4 4.40 -18.40 11.94
N GLN A 5 3.55 -18.45 12.98
CA GLN A 5 3.95 -18.90 14.31
C GLN A 5 4.27 -20.39 14.33
N LEU A 6 3.47 -21.21 13.64
CA LEU A 6 3.76 -22.64 13.48
C LEU A 6 5.07 -22.88 12.75
N TYR A 7 5.33 -22.18 11.64
CA TYR A 7 6.62 -22.24 10.96
C TYR A 7 7.79 -21.77 11.84
N ALA A 8 7.57 -20.76 12.70
CA ALA A 8 8.58 -20.32 13.66
C ALA A 8 8.88 -21.38 14.74
N ALA A 9 7.88 -22.18 15.11
CA ALA A 9 7.99 -23.33 16.00
C ALA A 9 8.47 -24.62 15.29
N GLN A 10 8.83 -24.55 14.00
CA GLN A 10 9.23 -25.70 13.18
C GLN A 10 8.14 -26.76 13.00
N LEU A 11 6.87 -26.33 13.06
CA LEU A 11 5.71 -27.18 12.84
C LEU A 11 5.09 -26.89 11.48
N ASP A 12 4.75 -27.94 10.73
CA ASP A 12 4.10 -27.82 9.44
C ASP A 12 2.60 -27.50 9.59
N PRO A 13 2.11 -26.35 9.11
CA PRO A 13 0.70 -25.99 9.22
C PRO A 13 -0.27 -26.95 8.51
N PHE A 14 0.21 -27.70 7.51
CA PHE A 14 -0.59 -28.68 6.77
C PHE A 14 -0.77 -30.01 7.52
N HIS A 15 0.14 -30.31 8.45
CA HIS A 15 0.14 -31.52 9.26
C HIS A 15 -0.12 -31.23 10.75
N PHE A 16 -0.41 -29.97 11.08
CA PHE A 16 -0.71 -29.54 12.43
C PHE A 16 -2.13 -29.97 12.83
N ASP A 17 -2.29 -30.42 14.07
CA ASP A 17 -3.58 -30.86 14.62
C ASP A 17 -4.41 -29.65 15.03
N TRP A 18 -5.13 -29.08 14.06
CA TRP A 18 -6.02 -27.94 14.27
C TRP A 18 -7.29 -28.37 14.98
N MET A 19 -7.71 -27.61 15.99
CA MET A 19 -9.02 -27.81 16.65
C MET A 19 -10.18 -27.62 15.66
N ASP A 20 -10.08 -26.63 14.78
CA ASP A 20 -10.92 -26.44 13.60
C ASP A 20 -10.01 -26.23 12.38
N ALA A 21 -9.90 -27.23 11.50
CA ALA A 21 -8.97 -27.19 10.39
C ALA A 21 -9.40 -26.16 9.33
N PRO A 22 -8.54 -25.19 8.98
CA PRO A 22 -8.83 -24.26 7.90
C PRO A 22 -8.84 -24.98 6.55
N GLU A 23 -9.66 -24.50 5.61
CA GLU A 23 -9.70 -24.98 4.23
C GLU A 23 -8.29 -25.02 3.61
N PRO A 24 -7.89 -26.12 2.94
CA PRO A 24 -6.53 -26.29 2.41
C PRO A 24 -6.16 -25.20 1.38
N VAL A 25 -7.15 -24.62 0.70
CA VAL A 25 -6.97 -23.48 -0.22
C VAL A 25 -6.55 -22.22 0.54
N ALA A 26 -7.17 -21.95 1.69
CA ALA A 26 -6.83 -20.79 2.53
C ALA A 26 -5.43 -20.93 3.13
N LEU A 27 -5.04 -22.15 3.52
CA LEU A 27 -3.71 -22.44 4.04
C LEU A 27 -2.62 -22.25 2.95
N ARG A 28 -2.89 -22.68 1.72
CA ARG A 28 -2.00 -22.43 0.56
C ARG A 28 -1.90 -20.94 0.23
N ALA A 29 -3.01 -20.20 0.24
CA ALA A 29 -3.00 -18.76 0.03
C ALA A 29 -2.19 -18.02 1.11
N ALA A 30 -2.32 -18.45 2.37
CA ALA A 30 -1.53 -17.91 3.48
C ALA A 30 -0.03 -18.21 3.32
N LEU A 31 0.33 -19.40 2.86
CA LEU A 31 1.71 -19.76 2.56
C LEU A 31 2.30 -18.88 1.45
N LEU A 32 1.57 -18.69 0.35
CA LEU A 32 2.00 -17.82 -0.75
C LEU A 32 2.17 -16.36 -0.29
N ALA A 33 1.27 -15.86 0.55
CA ALA A 33 1.40 -14.52 1.13
C ALA A 33 2.67 -14.40 2.01
N LEU A 34 3.00 -15.43 2.80
CA LEU A 34 4.24 -15.44 3.59
C LEU A 34 5.50 -15.53 2.72
N VAL A 35 5.44 -16.23 1.59
CA VAL A 35 6.52 -16.27 0.59
C VAL A 35 6.71 -14.89 -0.05
N GLN A 36 5.62 -14.20 -0.44
CA GLN A 36 5.68 -12.85 -0.99
C GLN A 36 6.28 -11.83 -0.02
N LEU A 37 5.98 -11.97 1.29
CA LEU A 37 6.57 -11.13 2.33
C LEU A 37 8.05 -11.48 2.62
N GLY A 38 8.56 -12.58 2.07
CA GLY A 38 9.92 -13.09 2.30
C GLY A 38 10.08 -13.80 3.65
N ALA A 39 8.98 -14.13 4.33
CA ALA A 39 9.00 -14.77 5.65
C ALA A 39 9.29 -16.28 5.56
N VAL A 40 8.91 -16.92 4.46
CA VAL A 40 9.06 -18.35 4.23
C VAL A 40 9.67 -18.57 2.84
N ARG A 41 10.59 -19.51 2.69
CA ARG A 41 11.19 -19.92 1.43
C ARG A 41 10.78 -21.34 1.10
N ILE A 42 10.31 -21.55 -0.12
CA ILE A 42 10.11 -22.88 -0.69
C ILE A 42 11.44 -23.27 -1.36
N PRO A 43 12.12 -24.35 -0.94
CA PRO A 43 13.34 -24.79 -1.60
C PRO A 43 13.04 -25.31 -3.02
N ASP A 44 13.92 -24.98 -3.97
CA ASP A 44 13.80 -25.37 -5.38
C ASP A 44 14.07 -26.87 -5.63
N SER A 45 14.46 -27.62 -4.60
CA SER A 45 14.67 -29.07 -4.63
C SER A 45 13.98 -29.72 -3.43
N PRO A 46 13.28 -30.85 -3.60
CA PRO A 46 12.64 -31.54 -2.49
C PRO A 46 13.73 -32.04 -1.54
N ALA A 47 13.73 -31.54 -0.30
CA ALA A 47 14.58 -32.07 0.75
C ALA A 47 14.03 -33.45 1.17
N GLN A 48 14.84 -34.50 1.01
CA GLN A 48 14.55 -35.81 1.59
C GLN A 48 14.96 -35.81 3.06
N GLU A 49 14.01 -35.54 3.95
CA GLU A 49 14.08 -35.99 5.34
C GLU A 49 12.89 -36.91 5.62
N GLY A 50 13.18 -38.14 6.05
CA GLY A 50 12.18 -39.01 6.67
C GLY A 50 11.12 -39.66 5.75
N GLY A 51 11.37 -39.85 4.46
CA GLY A 51 10.55 -40.76 3.63
C GLY A 51 9.18 -40.24 3.16
N GLN A 52 8.88 -38.95 3.34
CA GLN A 52 7.76 -38.29 2.67
C GLN A 52 8.28 -37.24 1.68
N VAL A 53 7.96 -37.42 0.38
CA VAL A 53 8.29 -36.46 -0.67
C VAL A 53 7.27 -35.32 -0.59
N GLY A 54 7.62 -34.24 0.12
CA GLY A 54 6.84 -33.02 0.21
C GLY A 54 7.75 -31.79 0.23
N VAL A 55 7.35 -30.68 -0.40
CA VAL A 55 8.12 -29.43 -0.31
C VAL A 55 7.83 -28.79 1.05
N VAL A 56 8.75 -28.99 2.00
CA VAL A 56 8.66 -28.39 3.33
C VAL A 56 9.14 -26.94 3.23
N ALA A 57 8.27 -26.00 3.57
CA ALA A 57 8.57 -24.58 3.48
C ALA A 57 9.42 -24.16 4.69
N GLN A 58 10.60 -23.59 4.45
CA GLN A 58 11.55 -23.23 5.52
C GLN A 58 11.40 -21.76 5.93
N ILE A 59 11.38 -21.49 7.23
CA ILE A 59 11.27 -20.12 7.75
C ILE A 59 12.60 -19.36 7.57
N THR A 60 12.52 -18.14 7.03
CA THR A 60 13.70 -17.28 6.84
C THR A 60 14.08 -16.58 8.15
N PRO A 61 15.31 -16.03 8.28
CA PRO A 61 15.67 -15.19 9.43
C PRO A 61 14.74 -13.97 9.59
N LEU A 62 14.28 -13.41 8.46
CA LEU A 62 13.26 -12.36 8.42
C LEU A 62 11.93 -12.87 8.99
N GLY A 63 11.47 -14.05 8.56
CA GLY A 63 10.24 -14.67 9.05
C GLY A 63 10.26 -14.91 10.56
N ARG A 64 11.41 -15.33 11.12
CA ARG A 64 11.59 -15.48 12.57
C ARG A 64 11.45 -14.14 13.31
N ARG A 65 12.04 -13.07 12.78
CA ARG A 65 11.89 -11.71 13.35
C ARG A 65 10.45 -11.19 13.21
N MET A 66 9.75 -11.53 12.12
CA MET A 66 8.34 -11.19 11.95
C MET A 66 7.46 -11.95 12.94
N ALA A 67 7.75 -13.22 13.23
CA ALA A 67 7.03 -14.03 14.20
C ALA A 67 7.22 -13.54 15.64
N ALA A 68 8.33 -12.88 15.95
CA ALA A 68 8.57 -12.28 17.27
C ALA A 68 7.62 -11.10 17.59
N LEU A 69 6.96 -10.52 16.59
CA LEU A 69 6.01 -9.43 16.78
C LEU A 69 4.58 -9.98 16.85
N PRO A 70 3.78 -9.63 17.86
CA PRO A 70 2.37 -10.04 17.98
C PRO A 70 1.47 -9.21 17.04
N LEU A 71 1.83 -9.12 15.76
CA LEU A 71 1.17 -8.30 14.75
C LEU A 71 0.84 -9.13 13.50
N SER A 72 0.02 -8.56 12.62
CA SER A 72 -0.19 -9.16 11.29
C SER A 72 1.16 -9.25 10.55
N PRO A 73 1.39 -10.30 9.74
CA PRO A 73 2.64 -10.43 8.98
C PRO A 73 2.96 -9.21 8.09
N VAL A 74 1.93 -8.56 7.54
CA VAL A 74 2.10 -7.35 6.73
C VAL A 74 2.62 -6.20 7.59
N HIS A 75 2.01 -5.95 8.76
CA HIS A 75 2.46 -4.89 9.68
C HIS A 75 3.85 -5.18 10.23
N ALA A 76 4.13 -6.42 10.64
CA ALA A 76 5.44 -6.84 11.09
C ALA A 76 6.51 -6.61 10.02
N ARG A 77 6.21 -6.92 8.75
CA ARG A 77 7.13 -6.68 7.63
C ARG A 77 7.37 -5.19 7.41
N THR A 78 6.33 -4.37 7.42
CA THR A 78 6.44 -2.91 7.26
C THR A 78 7.34 -2.30 8.32
N LEU A 79 7.20 -2.71 9.57
CA LEU A 79 7.99 -2.18 10.68
C LEU A 79 9.47 -2.59 10.60
N LEU A 80 9.74 -3.85 10.25
CA LEU A 80 11.11 -4.34 10.05
C LEU A 80 11.77 -3.72 8.81
N ALA A 81 11.01 -3.52 7.73
CA ALA A 81 11.52 -2.84 6.53
C ALA A 81 11.85 -1.37 6.81
N ALA A 82 10.99 -0.68 7.57
CA ALA A 82 11.19 0.71 7.98
C ALA A 82 12.45 0.86 8.84
N SER A 83 12.70 -0.06 9.78
CA SER A 83 13.89 -0.01 10.61
C SER A 83 15.18 -0.34 9.87
N GLU A 84 15.15 -1.28 8.92
CA GLU A 84 16.32 -1.69 8.14
C GLU A 84 16.74 -0.66 7.09
N ARG A 85 15.78 0.06 6.49
CA ARG A 85 16.02 0.90 5.30
C ARG A 85 15.73 2.38 5.50
N GLY A 86 14.81 2.74 6.40
CA GLY A 86 14.23 4.08 6.50
C GLY A 86 14.85 4.98 7.57
N GLY A 87 15.75 4.45 8.39
CA GLY A 87 16.28 5.20 9.54
C GLY A 87 15.22 5.41 10.65
N PRO A 88 15.58 6.13 11.73
CA PRO A 88 14.79 6.20 12.95
C PRO A 88 13.50 7.05 12.82
N THR A 89 13.46 8.01 11.88
CA THR A 89 12.27 8.84 11.60
C THR A 89 11.17 8.03 10.93
N VAL A 90 11.55 7.24 9.92
CA VAL A 90 10.62 6.38 9.17
C VAL A 90 10.15 5.23 10.06
N ALA A 91 11.00 4.70 10.93
CA ALA A 91 10.60 3.73 11.94
C ALA A 91 9.52 4.28 12.90
N ARG A 92 9.66 5.54 13.34
CA ARG A 92 8.63 6.27 14.13
C ARG A 92 7.32 6.37 13.36
N GLN A 93 7.37 6.85 12.11
CA GLN A 93 6.17 7.02 11.27
C GLN A 93 5.48 5.68 10.98
N ALA A 94 6.24 4.64 10.68
CA ALA A 94 5.72 3.29 10.45
C ALA A 94 5.03 2.73 11.70
N ARG A 95 5.62 2.91 12.88
CA ARG A 95 5.00 2.54 14.17
C ARG A 95 3.67 3.26 14.37
N ASP A 96 3.65 4.58 14.16
CA ASP A 96 2.48 5.42 14.37
C ASP A 96 1.35 5.06 13.38
N LEU A 97 1.71 4.76 12.14
CA LEU A 97 0.78 4.29 11.10
C LEU A 97 0.22 2.89 11.42
N VAL A 98 1.06 1.96 11.87
CA VAL A 98 0.57 0.63 12.31
C VAL A 98 -0.35 0.76 13.54
N ALA A 99 -0.07 1.69 14.46
CA ALA A 99 -0.97 1.95 15.59
C ALA A 99 -2.34 2.46 15.11
N LEU A 100 -2.36 3.35 14.12
CA LEU A 100 -3.60 3.85 13.51
C LEU A 100 -4.38 2.75 12.79
N LEU A 101 -3.69 1.90 12.00
CA LEU A 101 -4.31 0.81 11.25
C LEU A 101 -4.76 -0.37 12.14
N SER A 102 -4.26 -0.47 13.37
CA SER A 102 -4.66 -1.52 14.31
C SER A 102 -5.96 -1.19 15.04
N VAL A 103 -6.52 0.00 14.85
CA VAL A 103 -7.79 0.41 15.46
C VAL A 103 -8.91 0.30 14.42
N ASP A 104 -9.88 -0.56 14.69
CA ASP A 104 -10.96 -0.90 13.73
C ASP A 104 -11.94 0.25 13.45
N ARG A 105 -11.91 1.34 14.23
CA ARG A 105 -12.79 2.50 14.04
C ARG A 105 -12.07 3.61 13.29
N SER A 106 -12.78 4.23 12.34
CA SER A 106 -12.31 5.45 11.70
C SER A 106 -11.98 6.52 12.75
N VAL A 107 -10.85 7.19 12.53
CA VAL A 107 -10.45 8.35 13.34
C VAL A 107 -11.43 9.51 13.15
N PHE A 108 -12.09 9.56 12.00
CA PHE A 108 -13.10 10.56 11.65
C PHE A 108 -14.51 10.16 12.10
N VAL A 109 -15.26 11.16 12.58
CA VAL A 109 -16.69 11.05 12.98
C VAL A 109 -17.57 11.53 11.84
N ASP A 110 -18.47 10.70 11.29
CA ASP A 110 -19.47 11.19 10.34
C ASP A 110 -20.39 12.23 10.98
N ALA A 111 -20.88 13.20 10.21
CA ALA A 111 -21.64 14.34 10.75
C ALA A 111 -22.84 13.91 11.62
N SER A 112 -23.43 12.75 11.33
CA SER A 112 -24.49 12.10 12.10
C SER A 112 -24.07 11.58 13.49
N GLY A 113 -22.78 11.40 13.76
CA GLY A 113 -22.25 10.88 15.02
C GLY A 113 -22.27 11.89 16.18
N PHE A 114 -22.39 13.18 15.91
CA PHE A 114 -22.49 14.23 16.94
C PHE A 114 -23.93 14.48 17.41
N SER A 115 -24.94 14.22 16.58
CA SER A 115 -26.35 14.47 16.91
C SER A 115 -26.90 13.48 17.95
N GLN A 116 -26.41 12.23 17.96
CA GLN A 116 -26.88 11.21 18.90
C GLN A 116 -26.36 11.38 20.34
N GLY A 117 -25.31 12.18 20.56
CA GLY A 117 -24.75 12.40 21.90
C GLY A 117 -25.47 13.45 22.76
N ALA A 118 -26.41 14.20 22.17
CA ALA A 118 -27.11 15.32 22.84
C ALA A 118 -28.56 15.00 23.23
N GLN A 119 -29.11 13.84 22.87
CA GLN A 119 -30.46 13.41 23.23
C GLN A 119 -30.45 12.36 24.34
N THR A 120 -30.00 12.75 25.53
CA THR A 120 -30.47 12.10 26.77
C THR A 120 -30.87 13.21 27.73
N ASN A 121 -32.14 13.21 28.12
CA ASN A 121 -32.84 14.14 29.01
C ASN A 121 -33.52 15.34 28.33
N ASN A 122 -34.59 15.08 27.57
CA ASN A 122 -35.86 15.74 27.88
C ASN A 122 -37.04 14.99 27.25
N SER A 123 -37.89 14.42 28.10
CA SER A 123 -39.23 13.99 27.70
C SER A 123 -40.09 15.23 27.46
N ASN A 124 -40.53 15.47 26.22
CA ASN A 124 -41.94 15.68 25.86
C ASN A 124 -42.12 16.27 24.46
N ASN A 125 -43.19 15.80 23.82
CA ASN A 125 -43.97 16.38 22.72
C ASN A 125 -43.47 16.19 21.28
N ASN A 126 -43.91 15.05 20.71
CA ASN A 126 -44.88 15.00 19.61
C ASN A 126 -45.01 16.26 18.74
N LYS A 127 -44.27 16.32 17.61
CA LYS A 127 -44.72 17.02 16.39
C LYS A 127 -43.98 16.47 15.17
N ARG A 128 -44.74 15.68 14.40
CA ARG A 128 -44.75 15.48 12.94
C ARG A 128 -43.45 15.67 12.15
N ALA A 129 -43.08 14.56 11.52
CA ALA A 129 -42.27 14.46 10.33
C ALA A 129 -42.59 15.53 9.27
N ASN A 130 -41.53 16.14 8.73
CA ASN A 130 -41.26 16.45 7.32
C ASN A 130 -40.29 17.64 7.24
N HIS A 131 -38.97 17.40 7.28
CA HIS A 131 -37.90 18.24 6.66
C HIS A 131 -36.48 17.74 7.06
N THR A 132 -35.92 16.66 6.50
CA THR A 132 -34.57 16.19 6.90
C THR A 132 -33.60 15.76 5.79
N ASP A 133 -33.84 16.07 4.51
CA ASP A 133 -32.88 15.68 3.45
C ASP A 133 -31.88 16.79 3.07
N VAL A 134 -32.07 18.03 3.57
CA VAL A 134 -31.24 19.19 3.16
C VAL A 134 -30.24 19.60 4.24
N GLU A 135 -30.55 19.46 5.52
CA GLU A 135 -29.64 19.85 6.62
C GLU A 135 -28.49 18.86 6.80
N GLU A 136 -28.71 17.56 6.55
CA GLU A 136 -27.67 16.51 6.63
C GLU A 136 -26.52 16.79 5.63
N THR A 137 -26.83 17.38 4.47
CA THR A 137 -25.81 17.73 3.47
C THR A 137 -24.93 18.93 3.87
N ARG A 138 -25.45 19.86 4.67
CA ARG A 138 -24.74 21.09 5.07
C ARG A 138 -23.67 20.80 6.12
N ASP A 139 -24.02 19.98 7.11
CA ASP A 139 -23.09 19.58 8.18
C ASP A 139 -22.02 18.61 7.67
N GLU A 140 -22.38 17.73 6.73
CA GLU A 140 -21.40 16.94 6.00
C GLU A 140 -20.47 17.79 5.14
N ALA A 141 -20.99 18.78 4.41
CA ALA A 141 -20.16 19.69 3.61
C ALA A 141 -19.24 20.55 4.49
N LEU A 142 -19.71 20.96 5.68
CA LEU A 142 -18.92 21.70 6.67
C LEU A 142 -17.82 20.82 7.28
N SER A 143 -18.13 19.57 7.65
CA SER A 143 -17.13 18.63 8.14
C SER A 143 -16.07 18.31 7.07
N ARG A 144 -16.46 18.16 5.80
CA ARG A 144 -15.52 17.99 4.66
C ARG A 144 -14.62 19.21 4.47
N ARG A 145 -15.17 20.42 4.58
CA ARG A 145 -14.39 21.68 4.48
C ARG A 145 -13.37 21.83 5.60
N ILE A 146 -13.74 21.47 6.83
CA ILE A 146 -12.83 21.54 7.97
C ILE A 146 -11.73 20.47 7.86
N ARG A 147 -12.08 19.24 7.41
CA ARG A 147 -11.10 18.18 7.15
C ARG A 147 -10.14 18.52 6.00
N ALA A 148 -10.51 19.41 5.08
CA ALA A 148 -9.65 19.77 3.94
C ALA A 148 -8.27 20.29 4.35
N GLY A 149 -8.12 20.90 5.54
CA GLY A 149 -6.82 21.31 6.07
C GLY A 149 -5.94 20.17 6.57
N LEU A 150 -6.53 19.01 6.88
CA LEU A 150 -5.84 17.82 7.41
C LEU A 150 -5.58 16.76 6.32
N ILE A 151 -6.31 16.84 5.20
CA ILE A 151 -6.18 15.92 4.06
C ILE A 151 -4.84 16.12 3.37
N HIS A 152 -4.05 15.05 3.33
CA HIS A 152 -2.79 15.02 2.59
C HIS A 152 -3.01 14.48 1.17
N ARG A 153 -2.33 15.09 0.19
CA ARG A 153 -2.46 14.73 -1.24
C ARG A 153 -2.01 13.30 -1.55
N SER A 154 -1.19 12.70 -0.70
CA SER A 154 -0.69 11.33 -0.89
C SER A 154 -1.65 10.23 -0.39
N GLY A 155 -2.81 10.58 0.16
CA GLY A 155 -3.87 9.63 0.52
C GLY A 155 -4.19 9.53 2.03
N ASP A 156 -5.15 8.67 2.35
CA ASP A 156 -5.81 8.58 3.66
C ASP A 156 -4.87 8.26 4.82
N HIS A 157 -3.84 7.44 4.60
CA HIS A 157 -2.88 7.08 5.65
C HIS A 157 -2.04 8.28 6.10
N ALA A 158 -1.65 9.15 5.17
CA ALA A 158 -0.92 10.38 5.48
C ALA A 158 -1.83 11.41 6.15
N THR A 159 -3.10 11.48 5.73
CA THR A 159 -4.13 12.26 6.41
C THR A 159 -4.31 11.81 7.87
N ALA A 160 -4.35 10.49 8.13
CA ALA A 160 -4.47 9.95 9.48
C ALA A 160 -3.23 10.27 10.36
N LEU A 161 -2.02 10.23 9.78
CA LEU A 161 -0.80 10.66 10.47
C LEU A 161 -0.82 12.16 10.80
N ASN A 162 -1.28 13.01 9.89
CA ASN A 162 -1.42 14.45 10.14
C ASN A 162 -2.36 14.73 11.30
N VAL A 163 -3.50 14.02 11.37
CA VAL A 163 -4.44 14.12 12.48
C VAL A 163 -3.79 13.71 13.80
N LEU A 164 -3.04 12.60 13.81
CA LEU A 164 -2.34 12.13 15.01
C LEU A 164 -1.28 13.13 15.49
N TYR A 165 -0.49 13.70 14.58
CA TYR A 165 0.55 14.67 14.94
C TYR A 165 -0.05 16.00 15.42
N ALA A 166 -1.08 16.52 14.75
CA ALA A 166 -1.81 17.69 15.22
C ALA A 166 -2.44 17.46 16.61
N PHE A 167 -2.95 16.24 16.87
CA PHE A 167 -3.46 15.88 18.19
C PHE A 167 -2.36 15.82 19.27
N LEU A 168 -1.17 15.29 18.94
CA LEU A 168 -0.03 15.25 19.84
C LEU A 168 0.49 16.67 20.17
N GLU A 169 0.54 17.58 19.19
CA GLU A 169 0.89 18.99 19.43
C GLU A 169 -0.09 19.68 20.38
N VAL A 170 -1.38 19.40 20.25
CA VAL A 170 -2.42 19.90 21.19
C VAL A 170 -2.22 19.32 22.58
N LEU A 171 -1.86 18.04 22.69
CA LEU A 171 -1.54 17.42 23.97
C LEU A 171 -0.30 18.05 24.61
N GLU A 172 0.78 18.24 23.86
CA GLU A 172 2.04 18.83 24.37
C GLU A 172 1.86 20.29 24.79
N SER A 173 1.13 21.08 24.00
CA SER A 173 0.80 22.47 24.33
C SER A 173 -0.13 22.58 25.55
N SER A 174 -1.00 21.59 25.77
CA SER A 174 -1.82 21.51 26.98
C SER A 174 -1.05 21.02 28.21
N GLY A 175 -0.06 20.14 28.03
CA GLY A 175 0.78 19.57 29.10
C GLY A 175 1.84 20.53 29.63
N ARG A 176 2.36 21.44 28.80
CA ARG A 176 3.31 22.50 29.23
C ARG A 176 2.70 23.53 30.20
N ARG A 177 1.37 23.57 30.36
CA ARG A 177 0.65 24.60 31.14
C ARG A 177 0.40 24.27 32.62
N GLY A 178 0.90 23.16 33.19
CA GLY A 178 0.98 23.01 34.64
C GLY A 178 0.91 21.57 35.16
N GLY A 179 1.78 21.23 36.12
CA GLY A 179 1.86 19.91 36.75
C GLY A 179 0.93 19.74 37.95
N GLY A 180 -0.39 19.84 37.75
CA GLY A 180 -1.39 19.64 38.82
C GLY A 180 -2.75 19.13 38.32
N PRO A 181 -3.60 18.60 39.20
CA PRO A 181 -4.89 17.96 38.83
C PRO A 181 -5.90 18.93 38.18
N ALA A 182 -5.85 20.23 38.51
CA ALA A 182 -6.67 21.26 37.87
C ALA A 182 -6.21 21.59 36.43
N ALA A 183 -4.90 21.52 36.18
CA ALA A 183 -4.33 21.70 34.85
C ALA A 183 -4.66 20.51 33.93
N ALA A 184 -4.67 19.28 34.47
CA ALA A 184 -5.10 18.09 33.75
C ALA A 184 -6.56 18.16 33.28
N LYS A 185 -7.47 18.70 34.12
CA LYS A 185 -8.88 18.90 33.75
C LYS A 185 -9.04 19.95 32.64
N THR A 186 -8.25 21.01 32.68
CA THR A 186 -8.24 22.08 31.66
C THR A 186 -7.64 21.59 30.34
N ALA A 187 -6.59 20.78 30.40
CA ALA A 187 -5.98 20.11 29.25
C ALA A 187 -6.97 19.14 28.57
N ALA A 188 -7.66 18.31 29.36
CA ALA A 188 -8.68 17.40 28.84
C ALA A 188 -9.84 18.15 28.15
N ALA A 189 -10.24 19.32 28.68
CA ALA A 189 -11.25 20.17 28.05
C ALA A 189 -10.77 20.77 26.71
N SER A 190 -9.51 21.22 26.64
CA SER A 190 -8.90 21.73 25.41
C SER A 190 -8.79 20.67 24.32
N VAL A 191 -8.39 19.44 24.70
CA VAL A 191 -8.29 18.30 23.79
C VAL A 191 -9.68 17.91 23.26
N LYS A 192 -10.69 17.88 24.14
CA LYS A 192 -12.07 17.61 23.74
C LYS A 192 -12.62 18.67 22.79
N ALA A 193 -12.33 19.95 23.04
CA ALA A 193 -12.73 21.05 22.16
C ALA A 193 -12.07 20.93 20.77
N TRP A 194 -10.79 20.54 20.70
CA TRP A 194 -10.10 20.32 19.43
C TRP A 194 -10.67 19.12 18.65
N CYS A 195 -10.97 18.01 19.33
CA CYS A 195 -11.61 16.84 18.72
C CYS A 195 -12.99 17.18 18.14
N GLN A 196 -13.76 18.02 18.84
CA GLN A 196 -15.06 18.50 18.37
C GLN A 196 -14.92 19.44 17.17
N ALA A 197 -13.96 20.37 17.20
CA ALA A 197 -13.71 21.30 16.11
C ALA A 197 -13.26 20.60 14.82
N ASN A 198 -12.51 19.49 14.92
CA ASN A 198 -11.94 18.78 13.77
C ASN A 198 -12.70 17.49 13.39
N TYR A 199 -13.84 17.21 14.04
CA TYR A 199 -14.64 15.99 13.80
C TYR A 199 -13.84 14.68 13.97
N VAL A 200 -13.08 14.58 15.07
CA VAL A 200 -12.21 13.45 15.40
C VAL A 200 -12.73 12.69 16.63
N HIS A 201 -12.73 11.36 16.59
CA HIS A 201 -13.15 10.52 17.71
C HIS A 201 -12.09 10.49 18.83
N GLU A 202 -12.35 11.17 19.94
CA GLU A 202 -11.44 11.22 21.09
C GLU A 202 -11.09 9.83 21.67
N LYS A 203 -12.09 8.94 21.82
CA LYS A 203 -11.86 7.58 22.34
C LYS A 203 -10.96 6.77 21.40
N THR A 204 -11.18 6.87 20.10
CA THR A 204 -10.39 6.18 19.07
C THR A 204 -8.94 6.65 19.12
N VAL A 205 -8.69 7.97 19.15
CA VAL A 205 -7.32 8.50 19.20
C VAL A 205 -6.61 8.14 20.50
N ARG A 206 -7.30 8.11 21.65
CA ARG A 206 -6.71 7.60 22.90
C ARG A 206 -6.33 6.12 22.82
N ASN A 207 -7.17 5.29 22.20
CA ASN A 207 -6.84 3.88 21.95
C ASN A 207 -5.60 3.75 21.05
N VAL A 208 -5.50 4.57 20.00
CA VAL A 208 -4.30 4.64 19.16
C VAL A 208 -3.06 4.98 19.98
N LEU A 209 -3.14 5.92 20.93
CA LEU A 209 -2.03 6.24 21.82
C LEU A 209 -1.63 5.07 22.72
N HIS A 210 -2.60 4.29 23.24
CA HIS A 210 -2.30 3.08 24.00
C HIS A 210 -1.58 2.03 23.15
N VAL A 211 -2.05 1.77 21.94
CA VAL A 211 -1.40 0.85 20.99
C VAL A 211 -0.01 1.34 20.62
N ARG A 212 0.17 2.65 20.39
CA ARG A 212 1.46 3.29 20.12
C ARG A 212 2.46 3.07 21.26
N ALA A 213 2.02 3.18 22.52
CA ALA A 213 2.85 2.92 23.70
C ALA A 213 3.27 1.44 23.79
N GLN A 214 2.34 0.51 23.52
CA GLN A 214 2.62 -0.93 23.48
C GLN A 214 3.62 -1.28 22.37
N LEU A 215 3.43 -0.74 21.16
CA LEU A 215 4.35 -0.92 20.03
C LEU A 215 5.73 -0.35 20.34
N ARG A 216 5.80 0.80 21.02
CA ARG A 216 7.08 1.37 21.46
C ARG A 216 7.82 0.44 22.42
N ALA A 217 7.13 -0.18 23.37
CA ALA A 217 7.74 -1.17 24.26
C ALA A 217 8.25 -2.40 23.50
N LEU A 218 7.46 -2.89 22.53
CA LEU A 218 7.85 -4.02 21.67
C LEU A 218 9.07 -3.70 20.79
N PHE A 219 9.17 -2.47 20.29
CA PHE A 219 10.32 -2.03 19.48
C PHE A 219 11.60 -2.03 20.28
N ARG A 220 11.55 -1.54 21.53
CA ARG A 220 12.69 -1.57 22.46
C ARG A 220 13.14 -3.00 22.76
N GLN A 221 12.19 -3.92 22.99
CA GLN A 221 12.50 -5.33 23.24
C GLN A 221 13.15 -6.02 22.03
N ASN A 222 12.82 -5.59 20.81
CA ASN A 222 13.32 -6.16 19.55
C ASN A 222 14.50 -5.36 18.94
N GLY A 223 15.06 -4.39 19.67
CA GLY A 223 16.22 -3.60 19.23
C GLY A 223 15.97 -2.65 18.05
N ILE A 224 14.72 -2.23 17.83
CA ILE A 224 14.35 -1.26 16.78
C ILE A 224 14.44 0.15 17.37
N VAL A 225 15.36 0.97 16.85
CA VAL A 225 15.58 2.36 17.30
C VAL A 225 14.64 3.32 16.57
N CYS A 226 13.94 4.17 17.33
CA CYS A 226 13.11 5.28 16.81
C CYS A 226 13.60 6.61 17.41
N ASP A 227 13.45 7.73 16.70
CA ASP A 227 13.96 9.03 17.15
C ASP A 227 13.36 9.54 18.46
N ASP A 228 12.19 9.05 18.85
CA ASP A 228 11.54 9.45 20.11
C ASP A 228 12.26 8.92 21.36
N ASP A 229 13.16 7.95 21.22
CA ASP A 229 13.77 7.24 22.34
C ASP A 229 14.81 8.05 23.13
N GLU A 230 15.19 9.24 22.67
CA GLU A 230 16.12 10.12 23.39
C GLU A 230 15.44 11.02 24.45
N GLU A 231 14.12 11.28 24.38
CA GLU A 231 13.47 12.32 25.21
C GLU A 231 13.11 11.91 26.66
N GLU A 232 13.23 10.64 27.05
CA GLU A 232 12.86 10.16 28.41
C GLU A 232 14.04 9.71 29.29
N GLY A 233 15.28 9.99 28.89
CA GLY A 233 16.49 9.71 29.70
C GLY A 233 16.66 10.62 30.94
N GLY A 234 15.64 11.39 31.33
CA GLY A 234 15.75 12.44 32.33
C GLY A 234 14.54 12.56 33.25
N ARG A 235 14.16 11.49 33.97
CA ARG A 235 13.46 11.56 35.28
C ARG A 235 13.32 10.18 35.94
N GLY A 236 14.38 9.80 36.69
CA GLY A 236 14.30 9.09 37.98
C GLY A 236 13.87 7.61 38.02
N GLY A 237 14.80 6.71 38.36
CA GLY A 237 14.42 5.42 38.98
C GLY A 237 15.40 4.24 38.94
N GLY A 238 16.64 4.39 39.42
CA GLY A 238 17.41 3.36 40.14
C GLY A 238 17.67 1.97 39.53
N GLY A 239 18.87 1.76 38.99
CA GLY A 239 19.40 0.42 38.69
C GLY A 239 20.89 0.44 38.35
N LYS A 240 21.74 0.19 39.35
CA LYS A 240 23.21 0.05 39.24
C LYS A 240 23.62 -0.81 38.04
N LYS A 241 24.51 -0.31 37.18
CA LYS A 241 25.68 -1.06 36.68
C LYS A 241 26.78 -0.13 36.19
N LYS A 242 28.00 -0.59 36.43
CA LYS A 242 29.27 0.13 36.54
C LYS A 242 29.83 0.61 35.20
N GLY A 243 30.37 1.83 35.27
CA GLY A 243 31.52 2.42 34.58
C GLY A 243 32.24 1.65 33.48
N VAL A 244 32.55 2.38 32.39
CA VAL A 244 33.92 2.67 31.96
C VAL A 244 33.93 4.09 31.38
N ALA A 245 34.87 4.91 31.85
CA ALA A 245 35.15 6.24 31.35
C ALA A 245 36.03 6.17 30.08
N ASN A 246 35.82 7.04 29.10
CA ASN A 246 36.80 8.04 28.70
C ASN A 246 36.32 8.93 27.55
N GLY A 247 36.75 10.20 27.58
CA GLY A 247 37.02 11.00 26.37
C GLY A 247 36.15 12.23 26.16
N HIS A 248 36.50 13.34 26.82
CA HIS A 248 36.08 14.69 26.43
C HIS A 248 36.64 15.07 25.04
N ALA A 249 35.85 15.77 24.22
CA ALA A 249 36.30 16.92 23.45
C ALA A 249 35.11 17.79 23.03
N ASN A 250 35.10 19.00 23.58
CA ASN A 250 34.23 20.13 23.27
C ASN A 250 34.65 20.73 21.92
N GLY A 251 33.68 21.03 21.04
CA GLY A 251 33.92 21.58 19.71
C GLY A 251 32.73 22.40 19.22
N ASN A 252 32.61 23.61 19.75
CA ASN A 252 31.71 24.65 19.27
C ASN A 252 32.09 25.03 17.83
N GLY A 253 31.19 24.81 16.87
CA GLY A 253 31.41 25.06 15.44
C GLY A 253 30.14 25.54 14.75
N ASN A 254 29.95 26.85 14.77
CA ASN A 254 28.95 27.59 14.01
C ASN A 254 29.14 27.38 12.49
N ALA A 255 28.18 26.76 11.79
CA ALA A 255 28.21 26.64 10.33
C ALA A 255 26.82 26.81 9.71
N LYS A 256 26.58 28.05 9.29
CA LYS A 256 25.86 28.54 8.10
C LYS A 256 25.08 27.53 7.26
N GLY A 257 23.83 27.92 6.97
CA GLY A 257 22.88 27.22 6.12
C GLY A 257 23.43 26.82 4.74
N GLY A 258 23.17 25.57 4.39
CA GLY A 258 23.30 25.05 3.03
C GLY A 258 21.90 24.84 2.43
N HIS A 259 21.61 25.62 1.39
CA HIS A 259 20.55 25.31 0.43
C HIS A 259 20.74 23.89 -0.11
N VAL A 260 19.77 23.00 0.11
CA VAL A 260 19.69 21.74 -0.61
C VAL A 260 18.95 22.00 -1.90
N ASN A 261 19.71 22.05 -3.00
CA ASN A 261 19.18 22.05 -4.36
C ASN A 261 18.24 20.86 -4.55
N GLY A 262 16.96 21.15 -4.77
CA GLY A 262 16.00 20.17 -5.25
C GLY A 262 16.46 19.62 -6.59
N LYS A 263 16.91 18.36 -6.61
CA LYS A 263 17.01 17.59 -7.84
C LYS A 263 15.60 17.46 -8.40
N SER A 264 15.33 18.29 -9.42
CA SER A 264 14.14 18.22 -10.26
C SER A 264 13.89 16.77 -10.67
N GLY A 265 12.65 16.32 -10.51
CA GLY A 265 12.23 14.96 -10.81
C GLY A 265 12.66 14.55 -12.22
N HIS A 266 13.29 13.38 -12.31
CA HIS A 266 13.48 12.66 -13.57
C HIS A 266 12.08 12.28 -14.09
N VAL A 267 11.44 13.21 -14.81
CA VAL A 267 10.31 12.86 -15.68
C VAL A 267 10.92 12.03 -16.79
N ASN A 268 10.58 10.74 -16.86
CA ASN A 268 11.02 9.79 -17.88
C ASN A 268 11.22 10.48 -19.23
N GLY A 269 12.48 10.72 -19.56
CA GLY A 269 12.86 11.54 -20.70
C GLY A 269 12.38 10.90 -21.98
N ASN A 270 11.35 11.48 -22.61
CA ASN A 270 10.99 11.13 -23.98
C ASN A 270 12.23 11.33 -24.87
N GLY A 271 12.58 10.31 -25.66
CA GLY A 271 13.77 10.27 -26.52
C GLY A 271 13.91 11.49 -27.45
N MET A 272 15.15 11.70 -27.91
CA MET A 272 15.52 12.80 -28.80
C MET A 272 14.71 12.75 -30.11
N ASP A 273 14.47 11.56 -30.64
CA ASP A 273 13.58 11.27 -31.77
C ASP A 273 12.21 11.94 -31.67
N ARG A 274 11.50 11.79 -30.55
CA ARG A 274 10.15 12.31 -30.33
C ARG A 274 10.16 13.84 -30.28
N LYS A 275 11.22 14.42 -29.73
CA LYS A 275 11.44 15.87 -29.69
C LYS A 275 11.77 16.44 -31.07
N ARG A 276 12.59 15.74 -31.88
CA ARG A 276 12.83 16.06 -33.29
C ARG A 276 11.55 15.97 -34.12
N GLN A 277 10.71 14.95 -33.90
CA GLN A 277 9.40 14.84 -34.57
C GLN A 277 8.49 16.02 -34.25
N ARG A 278 8.45 16.50 -33.00
CA ARG A 278 7.69 17.70 -32.62
C ARG A 278 8.19 18.95 -33.33
N MET A 279 9.51 19.15 -33.41
CA MET A 279 10.13 20.24 -34.16
C MET A 279 9.77 20.17 -35.66
N GLY A 280 9.82 18.98 -36.26
CA GLY A 280 9.47 18.77 -37.67
C GLY A 280 8.01 19.11 -38.01
N ARG A 281 7.10 19.15 -37.02
CA ARG A 281 5.71 19.58 -37.27
C ARG A 281 5.60 21.06 -37.65
N ALA A 282 6.50 21.91 -37.15
CA ALA A 282 6.47 23.34 -37.40
C ALA A 282 6.85 23.71 -38.85
N GLY A 283 7.67 22.86 -39.51
CA GLY A 283 8.19 23.10 -40.86
C GLY A 283 7.39 22.47 -42.01
N ARG A 284 6.15 22.02 -41.78
CA ARG A 284 5.39 21.24 -42.80
C ARG A 284 4.89 22.03 -44.00
N VAL A 285 4.66 23.34 -43.83
CA VAL A 285 4.04 24.20 -44.86
C VAL A 285 5.03 25.27 -45.33
N ARG A 286 5.77 25.85 -44.39
CA ARG A 286 6.80 26.86 -44.61
C ARG A 286 7.80 26.79 -43.46
N GLU A 287 8.87 27.57 -43.52
CA GLU A 287 9.79 27.76 -42.40
C GLU A 287 9.02 28.12 -41.13
N GLY A 288 9.28 27.40 -40.06
CA GLY A 288 8.57 27.53 -38.79
C GLY A 288 9.51 27.37 -37.61
N GLU A 289 9.15 27.98 -36.48
CA GLU A 289 9.96 28.00 -35.26
C GLU A 289 9.44 26.99 -34.23
N CYS A 290 10.34 26.37 -33.48
CA CYS A 290 10.01 25.44 -32.40
C CYS A 290 10.65 25.89 -31.09
N TYR A 291 9.83 26.42 -30.18
CA TYR A 291 10.27 26.81 -28.84
C TYR A 291 10.40 25.59 -27.92
N ARG A 292 11.59 25.38 -27.34
CA ARG A 292 11.88 24.29 -26.41
C ARG A 292 12.00 24.86 -24.99
N LEU A 293 11.20 24.35 -24.05
CA LEU A 293 11.20 24.79 -22.65
C LEU A 293 12.29 24.11 -21.79
N TYR A 294 13.34 23.59 -22.43
CA TYR A 294 14.45 22.88 -21.78
C TYR A 294 15.78 23.35 -22.39
N THR A 295 16.86 23.27 -21.61
CA THR A 295 18.19 23.69 -22.05
C THR A 295 18.74 22.80 -23.16
N ARG A 296 19.72 23.32 -23.91
CA ARG A 296 20.42 22.56 -24.95
C ARG A 296 21.13 21.33 -24.40
N GLU A 297 21.81 21.48 -23.26
CA GLU A 297 22.46 20.37 -22.55
C GLU A 297 21.44 19.28 -22.16
N GLY A 298 20.25 19.67 -21.69
CA GLY A 298 19.15 18.74 -21.39
C GLY A 298 18.51 18.10 -22.62
N PHE A 299 18.78 18.58 -23.82
CA PHE A 299 18.39 17.94 -25.08
C PHE A 299 19.44 16.96 -25.58
N GLU A 300 20.71 17.35 -25.49
CA GLU A 300 21.85 16.53 -25.93
C GLU A 300 22.12 15.36 -24.98
N GLY A 301 21.72 15.46 -23.71
CA GLY A 301 21.80 14.38 -22.73
C GLY A 301 20.66 13.34 -22.76
N LEU A 302 19.78 13.37 -23.78
CA LEU A 302 18.70 12.38 -23.91
C LEU A 302 19.15 11.22 -24.78
N ASP A 303 18.58 10.04 -24.52
CA ASP A 303 18.71 8.91 -25.42
C ASP A 303 18.19 9.25 -26.82
N GLU A 304 18.93 8.82 -27.84
CA GLU A 304 18.62 9.14 -29.23
C GLU A 304 17.27 8.53 -29.67
N VAL A 305 17.00 7.30 -29.24
CA VAL A 305 15.78 6.54 -29.55
C VAL A 305 15.03 6.24 -28.26
N ALA A 306 13.70 6.39 -28.29
CA ALA A 306 12.87 6.03 -27.17
C ALA A 306 12.87 4.50 -26.94
N VAL A 307 13.04 4.08 -25.69
CA VAL A 307 12.96 2.65 -25.32
C VAL A 307 11.62 2.04 -25.77
N PRO A 308 11.62 0.85 -26.40
CA PRO A 308 10.42 0.17 -26.89
C PRO A 308 9.32 -0.02 -25.83
N GLU A 309 8.07 -0.05 -26.29
CA GLU A 309 6.90 -0.21 -25.41
C GLU A 309 6.84 -1.59 -24.75
N ILE A 310 7.24 -2.64 -25.48
CA ILE A 310 7.28 -4.03 -24.99
C ILE A 310 8.16 -4.21 -23.74
N LEU A 311 9.16 -3.34 -23.53
CA LEU A 311 10.04 -3.34 -22.37
C LEU A 311 9.48 -2.57 -21.17
N LYS A 312 8.37 -1.84 -21.35
CA LYS A 312 7.80 -0.91 -20.37
C LYS A 312 6.41 -1.33 -19.87
N THR A 313 5.68 -2.11 -20.65
CA THR A 313 4.27 -2.44 -20.39
C THR A 313 4.10 -3.83 -19.77
N ASP A 314 2.98 -4.04 -19.09
CA ASP A 314 2.56 -5.38 -18.67
C ASP A 314 2.30 -6.28 -19.88
N LEU A 315 2.96 -7.44 -19.91
CA LEU A 315 2.92 -8.39 -21.00
C LEU A 315 1.77 -9.39 -20.88
N SER A 316 0.97 -9.34 -19.82
CA SER A 316 -0.10 -10.31 -19.56
C SER A 316 -1.11 -10.42 -20.70
N ALA A 317 -1.51 -9.30 -21.31
CA ALA A 317 -2.43 -9.29 -22.44
C ALA A 317 -1.78 -9.88 -23.71
N ALA A 318 -0.55 -9.48 -24.03
CA ALA A 318 0.20 -9.97 -25.20
C ALA A 318 0.49 -11.48 -25.07
N ALA A 319 0.93 -11.92 -23.89
CA ALA A 319 1.19 -13.33 -23.60
C ALA A 319 -0.08 -14.18 -23.76
N LEU A 320 -1.23 -13.71 -23.28
CA LEU A 320 -2.51 -14.43 -23.46
C LEU A 320 -2.88 -14.59 -24.94
N GLN A 321 -2.65 -13.57 -25.77
CA GLN A 321 -2.92 -13.63 -27.21
C GLN A 321 -1.97 -14.62 -27.92
N LEU A 322 -0.69 -14.63 -27.56
CA LEU A 322 0.27 -15.61 -28.08
C LEU A 322 -0.14 -17.05 -27.71
N TYR A 323 -0.49 -17.29 -26.45
CA TYR A 323 -0.99 -18.60 -26.01
C TYR A 323 -2.30 -18.98 -26.72
N ALA A 324 -3.18 -18.02 -27.02
CA ALA A 324 -4.41 -18.27 -27.78
C ALA A 324 -4.11 -18.65 -29.25
N ALA A 325 -3.03 -18.10 -29.81
CA ALA A 325 -2.49 -18.46 -31.12
C ALA A 325 -1.61 -19.73 -31.11
N GLN A 326 -1.51 -20.43 -29.96
CA GLN A 326 -0.67 -21.62 -29.78
C GLN A 326 0.84 -21.36 -29.97
N LEU A 327 1.28 -20.14 -29.71
CA LEU A 327 2.68 -19.73 -29.73
C LEU A 327 3.19 -19.56 -28.29
N ASP A 328 4.41 -20.03 -28.02
CA ASP A 328 5.05 -19.87 -26.73
C ASP A 328 5.77 -18.50 -26.65
N PRO A 329 5.39 -17.60 -25.73
CA PRO A 329 6.05 -16.31 -25.54
C PRO A 329 7.55 -16.39 -25.23
N PHE A 330 8.03 -17.50 -24.64
CA PHE A 330 9.46 -17.66 -24.31
C PHE A 330 10.33 -18.04 -25.50
N HIS A 331 9.74 -18.63 -26.54
CA HIS A 331 10.42 -19.05 -27.77
C HIS A 331 9.96 -18.24 -28.99
N PHE A 332 9.15 -17.20 -28.77
CA PHE A 332 8.69 -16.31 -29.82
C PHE A 332 9.82 -15.40 -30.31
N ASP A 333 9.88 -15.18 -31.62
CA ASP A 333 10.90 -14.33 -32.27
C ASP A 333 10.53 -12.85 -32.11
N TRP A 334 10.88 -12.28 -30.96
CA TRP A 334 10.64 -10.87 -30.63
C TRP A 334 11.66 -9.98 -31.36
N MET A 335 11.19 -8.88 -31.97
CA MET A 335 12.08 -7.83 -32.51
C MET A 335 12.97 -7.22 -31.41
N ASP A 336 12.36 -6.85 -30.29
CA ASP A 336 13.02 -6.44 -29.06
C ASP A 336 12.51 -7.36 -27.94
N ALA A 337 13.31 -8.36 -27.55
CA ALA A 337 12.90 -9.37 -26.60
C ALA A 337 12.70 -8.78 -25.19
N PRO A 338 11.52 -8.99 -24.56
CA PRO A 338 11.30 -8.56 -23.18
C PRO A 338 12.14 -9.36 -22.20
N GLU A 339 12.39 -8.78 -21.02
CA GLU A 339 13.12 -9.49 -19.97
C GLU A 339 12.39 -10.79 -19.57
N PRO A 340 13.11 -11.91 -19.41
CA PRO A 340 12.49 -13.18 -19.02
C PRO A 340 11.73 -13.12 -17.69
N VAL A 341 12.09 -12.20 -16.80
CA VAL A 341 11.40 -11.95 -15.53
C VAL A 341 10.01 -11.37 -15.77
N ALA A 342 9.85 -10.43 -16.70
CA ALA A 342 8.57 -9.83 -17.06
C ALA A 342 7.64 -10.86 -17.72
N LEU A 343 8.17 -11.70 -18.61
CA LEU A 343 7.41 -12.82 -19.21
C LEU A 343 6.95 -13.84 -18.16
N ARG A 344 7.82 -14.19 -17.20
CA ARG A 344 7.45 -15.06 -16.07
C ARG A 344 6.37 -14.44 -15.19
N ALA A 345 6.46 -13.15 -14.89
CA ALA A 345 5.43 -12.45 -14.12
C ALA A 345 4.07 -12.46 -14.83
N ALA A 346 4.05 -12.19 -16.13
CA ALA A 346 2.86 -12.28 -16.97
C ALA A 346 2.27 -13.71 -16.98
N LEU A 347 3.09 -14.74 -17.15
CA LEU A 347 2.65 -16.13 -17.08
C LEU A 347 2.03 -16.46 -15.72
N LEU A 348 2.67 -16.07 -14.62
CA LEU A 348 2.15 -16.29 -13.27
C LEU A 348 0.80 -15.60 -13.06
N ALA A 349 0.63 -14.37 -13.55
CA ALA A 349 -0.65 -13.66 -13.49
C ALA A 349 -1.75 -14.42 -14.27
N LEU A 350 -1.44 -14.93 -15.46
CA LEU A 350 -2.39 -15.71 -16.27
C LEU A 350 -2.77 -17.05 -15.62
N VAL A 351 -1.82 -17.70 -14.93
CA VAL A 351 -2.09 -18.92 -14.16
C VAL A 351 -3.01 -18.62 -12.97
N GLN A 352 -2.78 -17.51 -12.26
CA GLN A 352 -3.65 -17.07 -11.15
C GLN A 352 -5.08 -16.77 -11.60
N LEU A 353 -5.25 -16.21 -12.80
CA LEU A 353 -6.56 -15.96 -13.39
C LEU A 353 -7.25 -17.23 -13.91
N GLY A 354 -6.52 -18.36 -13.99
CA GLY A 354 -6.99 -19.62 -14.57
C GLY A 354 -7.03 -19.62 -16.10
N ALA A 355 -6.38 -18.64 -16.75
CA ALA A 355 -6.35 -18.52 -18.20
C ALA A 355 -5.39 -19.53 -18.85
N VAL A 356 -4.33 -19.89 -18.14
CA VAL A 356 -3.30 -20.84 -18.59
C VAL A 356 -3.06 -21.87 -17.49
N ARG A 357 -2.86 -23.13 -17.86
CA ARG A 357 -2.49 -24.22 -16.95
C ARG A 357 -1.09 -24.71 -17.25
N ILE A 358 -0.31 -24.91 -16.20
CA ILE A 358 0.98 -25.58 -16.28
C ILE A 358 0.71 -27.08 -16.04
N PRO A 359 0.93 -27.95 -17.02
CA PRO A 359 0.76 -29.39 -16.81
C PRO A 359 1.85 -29.94 -15.88
N ASP A 360 1.46 -30.81 -14.95
CA ASP A 360 2.36 -31.45 -13.97
C ASP A 360 3.26 -32.53 -14.61
N SER A 361 2.95 -32.95 -15.83
CA SER A 361 3.73 -33.90 -16.63
C SER A 361 4.24 -33.18 -17.89
N PRO A 362 5.53 -33.35 -18.26
CA PRO A 362 6.03 -32.81 -19.52
C PRO A 362 5.27 -33.49 -20.66
N ALA A 363 4.41 -32.74 -21.34
CA ALA A 363 3.71 -33.23 -22.52
C ALA A 363 4.73 -33.40 -23.64
N GLN A 364 5.00 -34.65 -24.05
CA GLN A 364 5.71 -34.96 -25.28
C GLN A 364 4.77 -34.73 -26.47
N GLU A 365 4.63 -33.48 -26.91
CA GLU A 365 4.20 -33.19 -28.27
C GLU A 365 5.29 -32.36 -28.94
N GLY A 366 5.95 -32.94 -29.95
CA GLY A 366 6.87 -32.19 -30.82
C GLY A 366 8.34 -32.13 -30.41
N GLY A 367 8.86 -33.07 -29.61
CA GLY A 367 10.32 -33.28 -29.46
C GLY A 367 11.08 -32.21 -28.66
N GLN A 368 10.39 -31.30 -27.97
CA GLN A 368 11.01 -30.29 -27.10
C GLN A 368 10.61 -30.53 -25.64
N VAL A 369 11.59 -30.83 -24.79
CA VAL A 369 11.42 -31.04 -23.35
C VAL A 369 11.36 -29.66 -22.68
N GLY A 370 10.15 -29.14 -22.54
CA GLY A 370 9.89 -27.87 -21.83
C GLY A 370 8.51 -27.89 -21.19
N VAL A 371 8.36 -27.17 -20.07
CA VAL A 371 7.06 -26.98 -19.42
C VAL A 371 6.25 -25.99 -20.26
N VAL A 372 5.55 -26.49 -21.29
CA VAL A 372 4.71 -25.66 -22.15
C VAL A 372 3.38 -25.41 -21.44
N ALA A 373 3.14 -24.15 -21.09
CA ALA A 373 1.89 -23.74 -20.46
C ALA A 373 0.76 -23.79 -21.50
N GLN A 374 -0.33 -24.49 -21.20
CA GLN A 374 -1.44 -24.72 -22.12
C GLN A 374 -2.60 -23.76 -21.81
N ILE A 375 -3.15 -23.12 -22.84
CA ILE A 375 -4.32 -22.24 -22.68
C ILE A 375 -5.57 -23.03 -22.31
N THR A 376 -6.29 -22.58 -21.27
CA THR A 376 -7.53 -23.21 -20.84
C THR A 376 -8.72 -22.77 -21.70
N PRO A 377 -9.86 -23.48 -21.69
CA PRO A 377 -11.09 -23.00 -22.34
C PRO A 377 -11.54 -21.63 -21.83
N LEU A 378 -11.31 -21.36 -20.54
CA LEU A 378 -11.54 -20.04 -19.94
C LEU A 378 -10.58 -18.99 -20.54
N GLY A 379 -9.29 -19.31 -20.66
CA GLY A 379 -8.30 -18.44 -21.30
C GLY A 379 -8.63 -18.10 -22.74
N ARG A 380 -9.14 -19.06 -23.52
CA ARG A 380 -9.62 -18.79 -24.90
C ARG A 380 -10.79 -17.81 -24.93
N ARG A 381 -11.75 -17.95 -24.00
CA ARG A 381 -12.87 -16.99 -23.86
C ARG A 381 -12.38 -15.60 -23.42
N MET A 382 -11.36 -15.55 -22.57
CA MET A 382 -10.74 -14.28 -22.16
C MET A 382 -10.02 -13.60 -23.33
N ALA A 383 -9.27 -14.35 -24.14
CA ALA A 383 -8.53 -13.85 -25.29
C ALA A 383 -9.46 -13.30 -26.40
N ALA A 384 -10.70 -13.78 -26.49
CA ALA A 384 -11.70 -13.28 -27.43
C ALA A 384 -12.22 -11.87 -27.07
N LEU A 385 -11.98 -11.38 -25.86
CA LEU A 385 -12.41 -10.04 -25.42
C LEU A 385 -11.28 -9.02 -25.62
N PRO A 386 -11.56 -7.83 -26.18
CA PRO A 386 -10.57 -6.76 -26.36
C PRO A 386 -10.34 -5.99 -25.03
N LEU A 387 -10.05 -6.72 -23.96
CA LEU A 387 -9.91 -6.21 -22.60
C LEU A 387 -8.65 -6.77 -21.95
N SER A 388 -8.20 -6.14 -20.86
CA SER A 388 -7.13 -6.71 -20.04
C SER A 388 -7.57 -8.09 -19.48
N PRO A 389 -6.64 -9.04 -19.26
CA PRO A 389 -6.97 -10.36 -18.74
C PRO A 389 -7.76 -10.31 -17.42
N VAL A 390 -7.47 -9.33 -16.56
CA VAL A 390 -8.20 -9.13 -15.29
C VAL A 390 -9.65 -8.73 -15.55
N HIS A 391 -9.90 -7.75 -16.42
CA HIS A 391 -11.26 -7.32 -16.75
C HIS A 391 -12.05 -8.42 -17.48
N ALA A 392 -11.41 -9.11 -18.42
CA ALA A 392 -12.00 -10.25 -19.12
C ALA A 392 -12.41 -11.35 -18.14
N ARG A 393 -11.56 -11.69 -17.17
CA ARG A 393 -11.87 -12.70 -16.15
C ARG A 393 -13.05 -12.28 -15.28
N THR A 394 -13.11 -11.01 -14.87
CA THR A 394 -14.20 -10.46 -14.06
C THR A 394 -15.54 -10.57 -14.77
N LEU A 395 -15.61 -10.21 -16.06
CA LEU A 395 -16.85 -10.32 -16.83
C LEU A 395 -17.32 -11.77 -16.99
N LEU A 396 -16.39 -12.69 -17.29
CA LEU A 396 -16.72 -14.11 -17.42
C LEU A 396 -17.17 -14.71 -16.09
N ALA A 397 -16.50 -14.37 -14.98
CA ALA A 397 -16.89 -14.81 -13.65
C ALA A 397 -18.26 -14.28 -13.23
N ALA A 398 -18.54 -13.00 -13.53
CA ALA A 398 -19.84 -12.37 -13.25
C ALA A 398 -20.97 -13.07 -14.02
N SER A 399 -20.72 -13.40 -15.30
CA SER A 399 -21.67 -14.14 -16.13
C SER A 399 -21.90 -15.58 -15.66
N GLU A 400 -20.87 -16.25 -15.12
CA GLU A 400 -20.96 -17.64 -14.66
C GLU A 400 -21.63 -17.79 -13.29
N ARG A 401 -21.39 -16.85 -12.37
CA ARG A 401 -21.76 -16.99 -10.95
C ARG A 401 -22.83 -16.02 -10.47
N GLY A 402 -22.89 -14.81 -11.03
CA GLY A 402 -23.69 -13.71 -10.50
C GLY A 402 -25.06 -13.52 -11.16
N GLY A 403 -25.37 -14.30 -12.20
CA GLY A 403 -26.60 -14.12 -12.97
C GLY A 403 -26.61 -12.84 -13.83
N PRO A 404 -27.73 -12.54 -14.50
CA PRO A 404 -27.80 -11.47 -15.51
C PRO A 404 -27.66 -10.06 -14.91
N THR A 405 -28.06 -9.85 -13.66
CA THR A 405 -27.99 -8.54 -12.99
C THR A 405 -26.55 -8.17 -12.62
N VAL A 406 -25.81 -9.10 -12.02
CA VAL A 406 -24.39 -8.88 -11.66
C VAL A 406 -23.53 -8.80 -12.92
N ALA A 407 -23.81 -9.60 -13.96
CA ALA A 407 -23.13 -9.51 -15.24
C ALA A 407 -23.30 -8.13 -15.89
N ARG A 408 -24.51 -7.54 -15.81
CA ARG A 408 -24.76 -6.16 -16.28
C ARG A 408 -23.96 -5.14 -15.50
N GLN A 409 -23.98 -5.21 -14.16
CA GLN A 409 -23.22 -4.28 -13.31
C GLN A 409 -21.71 -4.40 -13.54
N ALA A 410 -21.18 -5.61 -13.66
CA ALA A 410 -19.77 -5.84 -13.94
C ALA A 410 -19.37 -5.27 -15.30
N ARG A 411 -20.21 -5.43 -16.34
CA ARG A 411 -20.01 -4.82 -17.65
C ARG A 411 -19.96 -3.29 -17.55
N ASP A 412 -20.92 -2.68 -16.88
CA ASP A 412 -21.02 -1.23 -16.76
C ASP A 412 -19.82 -0.68 -15.96
N LEU A 413 -19.37 -1.38 -14.90
CA LEU A 413 -18.16 -1.03 -14.15
C LEU A 413 -16.88 -1.17 -14.97
N VAL A 414 -16.70 -2.27 -15.71
CA VAL A 414 -15.54 -2.46 -16.57
C VAL A 414 -15.49 -1.40 -17.67
N ALA A 415 -16.65 -1.01 -18.21
CA ALA A 415 -16.73 0.09 -19.17
C ALA A 415 -16.25 1.41 -18.57
N LEU A 416 -16.68 1.74 -17.33
CA LEU A 416 -16.21 2.94 -16.62
C LEU A 416 -14.71 2.90 -16.33
N LEU A 417 -14.19 1.74 -15.91
CA LEU A 417 -12.77 1.56 -15.57
C LEU A 417 -11.85 1.53 -16.80
N SER A 418 -12.39 1.27 -17.99
CA SER A 418 -11.61 1.25 -19.22
C SER A 418 -11.39 2.65 -19.81
N VAL A 419 -12.02 3.68 -19.24
CA VAL A 419 -11.86 5.08 -19.67
C VAL A 419 -10.76 5.74 -18.85
N ASP A 420 -9.74 6.30 -19.52
CA ASP A 420 -8.57 6.92 -18.87
C ASP A 420 -8.90 8.16 -18.03
N ARG A 421 -10.06 8.78 -18.25
CA ARG A 421 -10.48 9.99 -17.53
C ARG A 421 -11.45 9.62 -16.42
N SER A 422 -11.25 10.23 -15.26
CA SER A 422 -12.22 10.18 -14.18
C SER A 422 -13.56 10.75 -14.64
N VAL A 423 -14.65 10.06 -14.29
CA VAL A 423 -16.01 10.56 -14.50
C VAL A 423 -16.26 11.83 -13.69
N PHE A 424 -15.57 11.96 -12.56
CA PHE A 424 -15.61 13.15 -11.73
C PHE A 424 -14.58 14.18 -12.22
N VAL A 425 -15.06 15.41 -12.45
CA VAL A 425 -14.23 16.56 -12.80
C VAL A 425 -13.93 17.34 -11.52
N ASP A 426 -12.65 17.59 -11.26
CA ASP A 426 -12.24 18.44 -10.15
C ASP A 426 -12.65 19.90 -10.39
N ALA A 427 -13.01 20.62 -9.31
CA ALA A 427 -13.52 21.99 -9.37
C ALA A 427 -12.56 23.01 -10.05
N SER A 428 -11.27 22.69 -10.17
CA SER A 428 -10.30 23.47 -10.95
C SER A 428 -10.64 23.53 -12.45
N GLY A 429 -11.28 22.49 -12.99
CA GLY A 429 -11.71 22.42 -14.39
C GLY A 429 -12.89 23.34 -14.74
N PHE A 430 -13.69 23.76 -13.75
CA PHE A 430 -14.78 24.72 -13.96
C PHE A 430 -14.29 26.19 -13.99
N SER A 431 -13.12 26.48 -13.42
CA SER A 431 -12.62 27.86 -13.29
C SER A 431 -12.02 28.46 -14.56
N GLN A 432 -11.83 27.65 -15.62
CA GLN A 432 -11.25 28.12 -16.90
C GLN A 432 -12.29 28.38 -18.00
N GLY A 433 -13.58 28.29 -17.69
CA GLY A 433 -14.67 28.43 -18.67
C GLY A 433 -15.72 29.48 -18.34
N ALA A 434 -15.43 30.43 -17.44
CA ALA A 434 -16.32 31.56 -17.11
C ALA A 434 -15.67 32.89 -17.45
#